data_AF-A0A7G8D6P6-F1
#
_entry.id   AF-A0A7G8D6P6-F1
#
_cell.length_a   1.000
_cell.length_b   1.000
_cell.length_c   1.000
_cell.angle_alpha   90.00
_cell.angle_beta   90.00
_cell.angle_gamma   90.00
#
_symmetry.space_group_name_H-M   'P 1'
#
loop_
_entity.id
_entity.type
_entity.pdbx_description
1 polymer ?
#
loop_
_entity_poly.entity_id
_entity_poly.type
_entity_poly.pdbx_seq_one_letter_code
_entity_poly.pdbx_strand_id
1 'polypeptide(L)'
;MAQQRFFDHWFGLLQEPALQRQCSAAFMAGLITLLPLILRVDLYFDDLERAMDGRLSWVHVGRPGADILVEWLNFARPATAVSPLYTLLTIAVLSDVGVVCAGAYGVRSPLWTALASLPLMAQPYALQALSYGFDSLFMAVSLACAVTAVLLVNLNCNWRVVGGAWILQL
;
A
#
# COMPACT_ATOMS: atom_id res chain seq x y z
N MET A 1 -8.65 34.68 0.30
CA MET A 1 -8.32 34.49 1.74
C MET A 1 -8.82 33.17 2.35
N ALA A 2 -9.71 32.39 1.71
CA ALA A 2 -10.14 31.07 2.22
C ALA A 2 -9.17 29.91 1.90
N GLN A 3 -8.30 30.05 0.90
CA GLN A 3 -7.33 29.00 0.52
C GLN A 3 -6.11 28.91 1.45
N GLN A 4 -5.70 29.99 2.11
CA GLN A 4 -4.53 29.97 3.01
C GLN A 4 -4.83 29.21 4.32
N ARG A 5 -6.05 29.33 4.86
CA ARG A 5 -6.47 28.56 6.05
C ARG A 5 -6.59 27.05 5.83
N PHE A 6 -6.67 26.60 4.58
CA PHE A 6 -6.70 25.17 4.25
C PHE A 6 -5.30 24.56 4.45
N PHE A 7 -4.26 25.19 3.91
CA PHE A 7 -2.88 24.69 4.00
C PHE A 7 -2.29 24.75 5.42
N ASP A 8 -2.67 25.73 6.25
CA ASP A 8 -2.17 25.84 7.63
C ASP A 8 -2.77 24.77 8.56
N HIS A 9 -4.01 24.32 8.31
CA HIS A 9 -4.64 23.22 9.07
C HIS A 9 -4.10 21.84 8.63
N TRP A 10 -3.52 21.78 7.44
CA TRP A 10 -3.08 20.58 6.74
C TRP A 10 -1.78 19.97 7.30
N PHE A 11 -0.81 20.81 7.69
CA PHE A 11 0.38 20.34 8.41
C PHE A 11 0.09 19.94 9.86
N GLY A 12 -0.98 20.46 10.47
CA GLY A 12 -1.37 20.15 11.85
C GLY A 12 -1.87 18.71 12.04
N LEU A 13 -2.51 18.12 11.01
CA LEU A 13 -3.02 16.74 11.06
C LEU A 13 -1.90 15.69 11.04
N LEU A 14 -0.78 15.96 10.35
CA LEU A 14 0.42 15.11 10.36
C LEU A 14 1.10 15.05 11.73
N GLN A 15 0.95 16.13 12.51
CA GLN A 15 1.48 16.24 13.86
C GLN A 15 0.59 15.57 14.90
N GLU A 16 -0.59 15.05 14.53
CA GLU A 16 -1.42 14.35 15.49
C GLU A 16 -0.78 13.03 15.89
N PRO A 17 -0.31 12.91 17.15
CA PRO A 17 0.41 11.72 17.60
C PRO A 17 -0.48 10.47 17.60
N ALA A 18 -1.81 10.65 17.59
CA ALA A 18 -2.76 9.56 17.52
C ALA A 18 -2.76 8.87 16.15
N LEU A 19 -2.71 9.63 15.06
CA LEU A 19 -2.70 9.08 13.70
C LEU A 19 -1.40 8.34 13.42
N GLN A 20 -0.27 8.93 13.80
CA GLN A 20 1.05 8.30 13.68
C GLN A 20 1.10 6.93 14.39
N ARG A 21 0.53 6.85 15.61
CA ARG A 21 0.44 5.58 16.36
C ARG A 21 -0.41 4.53 15.64
N GLN A 22 -1.51 4.94 14.99
CA GLN A 22 -2.36 4.01 14.23
C GLN A 22 -1.61 3.47 13.01
N CYS A 23 -0.94 4.34 12.24
CA CYS A 23 -0.11 3.93 11.10
C CYS A 23 1.01 2.99 11.53
N SER A 24 1.76 3.35 12.57
CA SER A 24 2.82 2.48 13.10
C SER A 24 2.26 1.14 13.59
N ALA A 25 1.11 1.11 14.26
CA ALA A 25 0.50 -0.13 14.72
C ALA A 25 0.06 -1.02 13.56
N ALA A 26 -0.59 -0.46 12.53
CA ALA A 26 -0.99 -1.20 11.33
C ALA A 26 0.23 -1.73 10.55
N PHE A 27 1.27 -0.91 10.42
CA PHE A 27 2.52 -1.31 9.76
C PHE A 27 3.22 -2.43 10.51
N MET A 28 3.36 -2.30 11.84
CA MET A 28 3.96 -3.35 12.67
C MET A 28 3.16 -4.64 12.64
N ALA A 29 1.83 -4.56 12.64
CA ALA A 29 0.98 -5.75 12.51
C ALA A 29 1.19 -6.43 11.15
N GLY A 30 1.29 -5.67 10.06
CA GLY A 30 1.63 -6.20 8.74
C GLY A 30 3.02 -6.84 8.70
N LEU A 31 4.03 -6.17 9.27
CA LEU A 31 5.40 -6.66 9.34
C LEU A 31 5.51 -7.98 10.11
N ILE A 32 4.84 -8.10 11.26
CA ILE A 32 4.81 -9.33 12.05
C ILE A 32 4.09 -10.44 11.28
N THR A 33 2.94 -10.14 10.69
CA THR A 33 2.13 -11.12 9.96
C THR A 33 2.85 -11.67 8.73
N LEU A 34 3.55 -10.80 8.01
CA LEU A 34 4.26 -11.13 6.77
C LEU A 34 5.74 -11.41 6.99
N LEU A 35 6.19 -11.46 8.24
CA LEU A 35 7.57 -11.80 8.59
C LEU A 35 8.04 -13.11 7.92
N PRO A 36 7.25 -14.20 7.88
CA PRO A 36 7.68 -15.43 7.21
C PRO A 36 7.94 -15.21 5.72
N LEU A 37 7.17 -14.33 5.07
CA LEU A 37 7.27 -14.03 3.65
C LEU A 37 8.45 -13.09 3.36
N ILE A 38 8.72 -12.13 4.25
CA ILE A 38 9.89 -11.24 4.17
C ILE A 38 11.20 -12.02 4.36
N LEU A 39 11.21 -12.99 5.29
CA LEU A 39 12.39 -13.81 5.56
C LEU A 39 12.63 -14.89 4.50
N ARG A 40 11.62 -15.20 3.68
CA ARG A 40 11.69 -16.27 2.68
C ARG A 40 11.72 -15.67 1.27
N VAL A 41 12.88 -15.74 0.64
CA VAL A 41 13.14 -15.20 -0.71
C VAL A 41 12.90 -16.27 -1.79
N ASP A 42 11.84 -17.07 -1.65
CA ASP A 42 11.49 -17.99 -2.72
C ASP A 42 10.73 -17.21 -3.79
N LEU A 43 11.29 -17.15 -5.00
CA LEU A 43 10.62 -16.54 -6.14
C LEU A 43 9.43 -17.40 -6.54
N TYR A 44 8.25 -16.79 -6.65
CA TYR A 44 7.11 -17.45 -7.24
C TYR A 44 7.38 -17.75 -8.72
N PHE A 45 6.63 -18.67 -9.33
CA PHE A 45 6.93 -19.16 -10.68
C PHE A 45 7.09 -18.02 -11.72
N ASP A 46 6.18 -17.04 -11.68
CA ASP A 46 6.21 -15.86 -12.57
C ASP A 46 7.38 -14.91 -12.25
N ASP A 47 7.84 -14.87 -10.99
CA ASP A 47 8.95 -14.03 -10.56
C ASP A 47 10.30 -14.64 -10.97
N LEU A 48 10.38 -15.97 -11.12
CA LEU A 48 11.61 -16.67 -11.50
C LEU A 48 12.03 -16.30 -12.92
N GLU A 49 11.12 -16.38 -13.90
CA GLU A 49 11.39 -16.00 -15.28
C GLU A 49 11.84 -14.53 -15.37
N ARG A 50 11.18 -13.65 -14.61
CA ARG A 50 11.50 -12.21 -14.57
C ARG A 50 12.85 -11.93 -13.92
N ALA A 51 13.22 -12.66 -12.87
CA ALA A 51 14.51 -12.53 -12.23
C ALA A 51 15.65 -13.02 -13.13
N MET A 52 15.38 -13.98 -14.03
CA MET A 52 16.37 -14.48 -14.99
C MET A 52 16.54 -13.57 -16.20
N ASP A 53 15.44 -13.16 -16.84
CA ASP A 53 15.46 -12.46 -18.13
C ASP A 53 15.27 -10.95 -18.00
N GLY A 54 14.87 -10.47 -16.83
CA GLY A 54 14.70 -9.04 -16.55
C GLY A 54 13.56 -8.37 -17.31
N ARG A 55 12.67 -9.16 -17.93
CA ARG A 55 11.64 -8.68 -18.84
C ARG A 55 10.47 -7.99 -18.13
N LEU A 56 10.13 -6.82 -18.66
CA LEU A 56 8.89 -6.09 -18.38
C LEU A 56 7.84 -6.54 -19.41
N SER A 57 7.04 -7.55 -19.05
CA SER A 57 6.01 -8.12 -19.93
C SER A 57 4.59 -7.86 -19.44
N TRP A 58 4.39 -6.97 -18.45
CA TRP A 58 3.07 -6.74 -17.87
C TRP A 58 2.12 -6.06 -18.86
N VAL A 59 2.63 -5.25 -19.80
CA VAL A 59 1.81 -4.68 -20.88
C VAL A 59 1.09 -5.75 -21.71
N HIS A 60 1.72 -6.91 -21.96
CA HIS A 60 1.15 -7.98 -22.77
C HIS A 60 -0.05 -8.68 -22.11
N VAL A 61 -0.14 -8.60 -20.79
CA VAL A 61 -1.27 -9.13 -19.99
C VAL A 61 -2.21 -8.04 -19.49
N GLY A 62 -2.16 -6.85 -20.09
CA GLY A 62 -3.09 -5.74 -19.81
C GLY A 62 -2.77 -4.94 -18.54
N ARG A 63 -1.54 -5.00 -18.04
CA ARG A 63 -1.08 -4.27 -16.84
C ARG A 63 0.04 -3.26 -17.17
N PRO A 64 -0.18 -2.29 -18.08
CA PRO A 64 0.87 -1.34 -18.50
C PRO A 64 1.41 -0.47 -17.35
N GLY A 65 0.60 -0.22 -16.32
CA GLY A 65 1.04 0.53 -15.14
C GLY A 65 2.11 -0.19 -14.32
N ALA A 66 2.15 -1.53 -14.35
CA ALA A 66 3.17 -2.29 -13.63
C ALA A 66 4.56 -2.13 -14.29
N ASP A 67 4.64 -2.15 -15.63
CA ASP A 67 5.92 -1.92 -16.34
C ASP A 67 6.53 -0.56 -15.96
N ILE A 68 5.70 0.51 -15.98
CA ILE A 68 6.13 1.87 -15.66
C ILE A 68 6.66 1.96 -14.23
N LEU A 69 5.94 1.39 -13.27
CA LEU A 69 6.30 1.50 -11.87
C LEU A 69 7.52 0.63 -11.51
N VAL A 70 7.67 -0.56 -12.10
CA VAL A 70 8.89 -1.37 -11.92
C VAL A 70 10.11 -0.63 -12.47
N GLU A 71 10.00 -0.09 -13.69
CA GLU A 71 11.07 0.68 -14.32
C GLU A 71 11.46 1.90 -13.47
N TRP A 72 10.47 2.60 -12.91
CA TRP A 72 10.72 3.73 -12.03
C TRP A 72 11.39 3.33 -10.71
N LEU A 73 10.92 2.26 -10.05
CA LEU A 73 11.48 1.77 -8.78
C LEU A 73 12.87 1.14 -8.94
N ASN A 74 13.19 0.56 -10.10
CA ASN A 74 14.52 0.00 -10.40
C ASN A 74 15.50 1.04 -10.92
N PHE A 75 15.06 2.28 -11.16
CA PHE A 75 15.81 3.35 -11.82
C PHE A 75 16.31 3.04 -13.24
N ALA A 76 16.03 1.85 -13.78
CA ALA A 76 16.40 1.43 -15.13
C ALA A 76 15.76 0.07 -15.48
N ARG A 77 15.96 -0.35 -16.73
CA ARG A 77 15.82 -1.76 -17.16
C ARG A 77 17.20 -2.43 -17.14
N PRO A 78 17.29 -3.77 -16.99
CA PRO A 78 16.19 -4.73 -16.76
C PRO A 78 15.60 -4.65 -15.36
N ALA A 79 14.41 -5.25 -15.18
CA ALA A 79 13.84 -5.41 -13.83
C ALA A 79 14.74 -6.32 -12.99
N THR A 80 15.09 -5.87 -11.79
CA THR A 80 15.90 -6.64 -10.84
C THR A 80 15.04 -7.07 -9.65
N ALA A 81 15.31 -8.27 -9.14
CA ALA A 81 14.65 -8.75 -7.93
C ALA A 81 15.19 -7.97 -6.72
N VAL A 82 14.45 -6.95 -6.28
CA VAL A 82 14.79 -6.10 -5.13
C VAL A 82 14.11 -6.54 -3.83
N SER A 83 13.82 -7.84 -3.69
CA SER A 83 13.17 -8.38 -2.48
C SER A 83 13.98 -8.03 -1.23
N PRO A 84 13.35 -7.59 -0.11
CA PRO A 84 11.91 -7.50 0.14
C PRO A 84 11.29 -6.10 -0.08
N LEU A 85 11.93 -5.22 -0.87
CA LEU A 85 11.51 -3.82 -1.04
C LEU A 85 10.03 -3.69 -1.41
N TYR A 86 9.58 -4.42 -2.44
CA TYR A 86 8.20 -4.35 -2.90
C TYR A 86 7.20 -4.84 -1.84
N THR A 87 7.54 -5.87 -1.09
CA THR A 87 6.72 -6.35 0.03
C THR A 87 6.63 -5.30 1.14
N LEU A 88 7.74 -4.63 1.48
CA LEU A 88 7.74 -3.56 2.49
C LEU A 88 6.90 -2.36 2.06
N LEU A 89 7.03 -1.91 0.80
CA LEU A 89 6.20 -0.86 0.23
C LEU A 89 4.73 -1.28 0.19
N THR A 90 4.45 -2.54 -0.11
CA THR A 90 3.10 -3.08 -0.06
C THR A 90 2.50 -3.00 1.33
N ILE A 91 3.27 -3.34 2.37
CA ILE A 91 2.80 -3.24 3.76
C ILE A 91 2.46 -1.79 4.08
N ALA A 92 3.31 -0.83 3.71
CA ALA A 92 3.04 0.58 3.91
C ALA A 92 1.72 1.01 3.25
N VAL A 93 1.54 0.68 1.97
CA VAL A 93 0.33 0.99 1.19
C VAL A 93 -0.93 0.36 1.81
N LEU A 94 -0.87 -0.91 2.23
CA LEU A 94 -2.04 -1.58 2.81
C LEU A 94 -2.34 -1.13 4.25
N SER A 95 -1.31 -0.80 5.04
CA SER A 95 -1.49 -0.16 6.35
C SER A 95 -2.21 1.16 6.19
N ASP A 96 -1.86 1.90 5.15
CA ASP A 96 -2.46 3.17 4.81
C ASP A 96 -3.96 3.08 4.61
N VAL A 97 -4.35 2.22 3.67
CA VAL A 97 -5.73 1.90 3.36
C VAL A 97 -6.47 1.43 4.61
N GLY A 98 -5.83 0.60 5.43
CA GLY A 98 -6.37 0.11 6.69
C GLY A 98 -6.70 1.24 7.67
N VAL A 99 -5.79 2.21 7.85
CA VAL A 99 -5.99 3.36 8.73
C VAL A 99 -7.10 4.27 8.21
N VAL A 100 -7.12 4.55 6.91
CA VAL A 100 -8.16 5.38 6.29
C VAL A 100 -9.54 4.73 6.46
N CYS A 101 -9.65 3.43 6.20
CA CYS A 101 -10.87 2.66 6.44
C CYS A 101 -11.28 2.67 7.91
N ALA A 102 -10.36 2.39 8.82
CA ALA A 102 -10.63 2.39 10.26
C ALA A 102 -11.15 3.76 10.72
N GLY A 103 -10.52 4.85 10.27
CA GLY A 103 -10.94 6.22 10.56
C GLY A 103 -12.33 6.56 9.99
N ALA A 104 -12.63 6.11 8.77
CA ALA A 104 -13.94 6.28 8.13
C ALA A 104 -15.09 5.66 8.95
N TYR A 105 -14.83 4.56 9.65
CA TYR A 105 -15.79 3.89 10.53
C TYR A 105 -15.64 4.29 12.01
N GLY A 106 -14.89 5.34 12.32
CA GLY A 106 -14.78 5.91 13.66
C GLY A 106 -13.83 5.15 14.61
N VAL A 107 -13.03 4.22 14.10
CA VAL A 107 -12.01 3.51 14.89
C VAL A 107 -10.82 4.45 15.11
N ARG A 108 -10.51 4.74 16.38
CA ARG A 108 -9.42 5.65 16.78
C ARG A 108 -8.31 4.98 17.60
N SER A 109 -8.51 3.75 18.04
CA SER A 109 -7.51 3.01 18.83
C SER A 109 -6.47 2.37 17.91
N PRO A 110 -5.15 2.56 18.14
CA PRO A 110 -4.09 1.95 17.33
C PRO A 110 -4.21 0.42 17.22
N LEU A 111 -4.56 -0.25 18.32
CA LEU A 111 -4.72 -1.71 18.33
C LEU A 111 -5.90 -2.13 17.44
N TRP A 112 -7.05 -1.47 17.57
CA TRP A 112 -8.23 -1.79 16.77
C TRP A 112 -8.03 -1.44 15.29
N THR A 113 -7.31 -0.35 14.99
CA THR A 113 -6.93 -0.01 13.62
C THR A 113 -6.02 -1.08 13.01
N ALA A 114 -5.03 -1.57 13.76
CA ALA A 114 -4.17 -2.65 13.31
C ALA A 114 -4.95 -3.95 13.06
N LEU A 115 -5.86 -4.32 13.96
CA LEU A 115 -6.72 -5.49 13.76
C LEU A 115 -7.66 -5.32 12.56
N ALA A 116 -8.18 -4.11 12.33
CA ALA A 116 -9.03 -3.79 11.19
C ALA A 116 -8.27 -3.79 9.85
N SER A 117 -6.96 -3.53 9.85
CA SER A 117 -6.13 -3.59 8.64
C SER A 117 -5.68 -5.01 8.28
N LEU A 118 -5.58 -5.93 9.25
CA LEU A 118 -5.12 -7.29 9.02
C LEU A 118 -5.88 -8.06 7.92
N PRO A 119 -7.22 -7.97 7.77
CA PRO A 119 -7.92 -8.61 6.65
C PRO A 119 -7.39 -8.22 5.27
N LEU A 120 -6.79 -7.04 5.10
CA LEU A 120 -6.17 -6.63 3.83
C LEU A 120 -4.85 -7.36 3.54
N MET A 121 -4.18 -7.90 4.56
CA MET A 121 -2.83 -8.47 4.47
C MET A 121 -2.78 -9.97 4.78
N ALA A 122 -3.56 -10.43 5.75
CA ALA A 122 -3.46 -11.74 6.39
C ALA A 122 -4.42 -12.79 5.80
N GLN A 123 -5.42 -12.36 5.02
CA GLN A 123 -6.35 -13.30 4.41
C GLN A 123 -5.66 -14.17 3.34
N PRO A 124 -6.14 -15.38 3.04
CA PRO A 124 -5.49 -16.30 2.09
C PRO A 124 -5.21 -15.67 0.71
N TYR A 125 -6.17 -14.91 0.17
CA TYR A 125 -6.01 -14.23 -1.12
C TYR A 125 -4.95 -13.12 -1.09
N ALA A 126 -4.84 -12.40 0.04
CA ALA A 126 -3.84 -11.38 0.23
C ALA A 126 -2.44 -12.01 0.36
N LEU A 127 -2.30 -13.08 1.15
CA LEU A 127 -1.04 -13.81 1.28
C LEU A 127 -0.55 -14.35 -0.08
N GLN A 128 -1.45 -14.84 -0.92
CA GLN A 128 -1.12 -15.26 -2.28
C GLN A 128 -0.64 -14.08 -3.13
N ALA A 129 -1.35 -12.95 -3.12
CA ALA A 129 -0.94 -11.75 -3.85
C ALA A 129 0.42 -11.22 -3.37
N LEU A 130 0.67 -11.24 -2.06
CA LEU A 130 1.91 -10.78 -1.44
C LEU A 130 3.10 -11.71 -1.71
N SER A 131 2.84 -12.97 -2.08
CA SER A 131 3.88 -13.92 -2.47
C SER A 131 4.54 -13.60 -3.80
N TYR A 132 3.90 -12.78 -4.64
CA TYR A 132 4.51 -12.32 -5.90
C TYR A 132 5.41 -11.12 -5.61
N GLY A 133 6.72 -11.37 -5.59
CA GLY A 133 7.73 -10.38 -5.25
C GLY A 133 7.59 -9.12 -6.11
N PHE A 134 7.54 -9.28 -7.44
CA PHE A 134 7.44 -8.15 -8.36
C PHE A 134 6.05 -7.50 -8.40
N ASP A 135 4.98 -8.29 -8.29
CA ASP A 135 3.60 -7.81 -8.51
C ASP A 135 2.92 -7.26 -7.25
N SER A 136 3.37 -7.69 -6.07
CA SER A 136 2.73 -7.41 -4.77
C SER A 136 2.38 -5.93 -4.59
N LEU A 137 3.33 -5.04 -4.88
CA LEU A 137 3.14 -3.60 -4.74
C LEU A 137 2.04 -3.06 -5.67
N PHE A 138 2.00 -3.50 -6.92
CA PHE A 138 1.04 -2.99 -7.90
C PHE A 138 -0.36 -3.52 -7.64
N MET A 139 -0.47 -4.77 -7.19
CA MET A 139 -1.75 -5.32 -6.74
C MET A 139 -2.27 -4.56 -5.53
N ALA A 140 -1.39 -4.21 -4.58
CA ALA A 140 -1.76 -3.41 -3.42
C ALA A 140 -2.18 -1.98 -3.79
N VAL A 141 -1.46 -1.32 -4.69
CA VAL A 141 -1.82 0.02 -5.22
C VAL A 141 -3.17 -0.03 -5.96
N SER A 142 -3.44 -1.09 -6.72
CA SER A 142 -4.75 -1.28 -7.38
C SER A 142 -5.89 -1.41 -6.36
N LEU A 143 -5.70 -2.26 -5.34
CA LEU A 143 -6.67 -2.43 -4.26
C LEU A 143 -6.91 -1.11 -3.51
N ALA A 144 -5.84 -0.40 -3.23
CA ALA A 144 -5.83 0.93 -2.66
C ALA A 144 -6.67 1.94 -3.44
N CYS A 145 -6.48 2.02 -4.76
CA CYS A 145 -7.30 2.85 -5.63
C CYS A 145 -8.78 2.45 -5.57
N ALA A 146 -9.08 1.14 -5.57
CA ALA A 146 -10.46 0.64 -5.51
C ALA A 146 -11.15 1.00 -4.18
N VAL A 147 -10.49 0.77 -3.04
CA VAL A 147 -11.03 1.11 -1.71
C VAL A 147 -11.23 2.62 -1.58
N THR A 148 -10.28 3.41 -2.07
CA THR A 148 -10.36 4.88 -2.11
C THR A 148 -11.56 5.37 -2.89
N ALA A 149 -11.81 4.80 -4.08
CA ALA A 149 -12.98 5.13 -4.88
C ALA A 149 -14.28 4.82 -4.13
N VAL A 150 -14.36 3.67 -3.45
CA VAL A 150 -15.52 3.29 -2.63
C VAL A 150 -15.74 4.26 -1.48
N LEU A 151 -14.69 4.64 -0.75
CA LEU A 151 -14.80 5.58 0.36
C LEU A 151 -15.26 6.97 -0.11
N LEU A 152 -14.77 7.43 -1.27
CA LEU A 152 -15.21 8.68 -1.86
C LEU A 152 -16.70 8.68 -2.18
N VAL A 153 -17.20 7.59 -2.76
CA VAL A 153 -18.63 7.44 -3.09
C VAL A 153 -19.48 7.29 -1.83
N ASN A 154 -19.08 6.44 -0.88
CA ASN A 154 -19.88 6.12 0.29
C ASN A 154 -19.98 7.29 1.28
N LEU A 155 -18.88 8.00 1.50
CA LEU A 155 -18.83 9.12 2.46
C LEU A 155 -19.20 10.47 1.82
N ASN A 156 -19.53 10.48 0.52
CA ASN A 156 -19.74 11.68 -0.29
C ASN A 156 -18.58 12.68 -0.12
N CYS A 157 -17.36 12.16 0.06
CA CYS A 157 -16.16 12.94 0.33
C CYS A 157 -15.58 13.48 -0.98
N ASN A 158 -15.02 14.69 -0.91
CA ASN A 158 -14.30 15.26 -2.05
C ASN A 158 -12.99 14.47 -2.29
N TRP A 159 -12.65 14.19 -3.55
CA TRP A 159 -11.43 13.47 -3.95
C TRP A 159 -10.15 14.03 -3.33
N ARG A 160 -10.14 15.35 -3.05
CA ARG A 160 -9.02 16.05 -2.41
C ARG A 160 -8.79 15.62 -0.95
N VAL A 161 -9.84 15.19 -0.24
CA VAL A 161 -9.74 14.72 1.14
C VAL A 161 -9.13 13.33 1.19
N VAL A 162 -9.54 12.44 0.29
CA VAL A 162 -9.02 11.06 0.27
C VAL A 162 -7.65 10.98 -0.39
N GLY A 163 -7.43 11.66 -1.53
CA GLY A 163 -6.09 11.84 -2.08
C GLY A 163 -5.17 12.57 -1.10
N GLY A 164 -5.76 13.38 -0.24
CA GLY A 164 -5.07 13.96 0.88
C GLY A 164 -4.60 12.95 1.92
N ALA A 165 -5.46 12.03 2.36
CA ALA A 165 -5.09 10.94 3.27
C ALA A 165 -3.94 10.10 2.71
N TRP A 166 -4.01 9.74 1.43
CA TRP A 166 -2.94 9.04 0.71
C TRP A 166 -1.59 9.75 0.74
N ILE A 167 -1.58 11.06 0.54
CA ILE A 167 -0.36 11.87 0.50
C ILE A 167 0.16 12.15 1.93
N LEU A 168 -0.71 12.16 2.94
CA LEU A 168 -0.36 12.36 4.35
C LEU A 168 0.44 11.19 4.96
N GLN A 169 0.60 10.07 4.25
CA GLN A 169 1.08 8.82 4.82
C GLN A 169 2.28 8.21 4.06
N LEU A 170 2.85 8.95 3.09
CA LEU A 170 4.20 8.77 2.52
C LEU A 170 5.15 9.85 3.06
#